data_AF-A0A6M0BIT6-F1
#
_entry.id   AF-A0A6M0BIT6-F1
#
_cell.length_a   1.000
_cell.length_b   1.000
_cell.length_c   1.000
_cell.angle_alpha   90.00
_cell.angle_beta   90.00
_cell.angle_gamma   90.00
#
_symmetry.space_group_name_H-M   'P 1'
#
loop_
_entity.id
_entity.type
_entity.pdbx_description
1 polymer ?
#
loop_
_entity_poly.entity_id
_entity_poly.type
_entity_poly.pdbx_seq_one_letter_code
_entity_poly.pdbx_strand_id
1 'polypeptide(L)'
;MVENLPVPFDRRVWMEATSLQKAGYQVTTISPKGNGFDKDYEVMEGIHIYRHPLPPEESSVTGYLREYSWAVNWQFRLARQVWREQGFDIIHICNPPDLMVLVAGWFKLFRGV
;
A
#
# COMPACT_ATOMS: atom_id res chain seq x y z
N MET A 1 -0.51 -1.83 -4.03
CA MET A 1 -0.77 -0.74 -3.07
C MET A 1 -2.28 -0.58 -2.97
N VAL A 2 -2.78 -0.49 -1.74
CA VAL A 2 -4.21 -0.45 -1.43
C VAL A 2 -4.50 0.71 -0.50
N GLU A 3 -5.58 1.45 -0.73
CA GLU A 3 -5.95 2.61 0.10
C GLU A 3 -7.19 2.37 0.95
N ASN A 4 -8.14 1.57 0.47
CA ASN A 4 -9.48 1.49 1.07
C ASN A 4 -9.59 0.46 2.19
N LEU A 5 -8.95 -0.70 2.03
CA LEU A 5 -9.13 -1.85 2.92
C LEU A 5 -7.78 -2.46 3.31
N PRO A 6 -7.67 -2.97 4.55
CA PRO A 6 -6.48 -3.71 4.96
C PRO A 6 -6.33 -4.97 4.12
N VAL A 7 -5.10 -5.36 3.79
CA VAL A 7 -4.78 -6.68 3.26
C VAL A 7 -4.44 -7.60 4.44
N PRO A 8 -4.91 -8.86 4.51
CA PRO A 8 -5.64 -9.65 3.50
C PRO A 8 -7.17 -9.51 3.53
N PHE A 9 -7.74 -8.59 4.31
CA PHE A 9 -9.20 -8.40 4.37
C PHE A 9 -9.80 -8.08 3.00
N ASP A 10 -9.12 -7.26 2.19
CA ASP A 10 -9.46 -7.11 0.76
C ASP A 10 -9.15 -8.41 0.00
N ARG A 11 -10.17 -9.25 -0.16
CA ARG A 11 -10.06 -10.54 -0.84
C ARG A 11 -9.60 -10.41 -2.29
N ARG A 12 -9.94 -9.33 -2.99
CA ARG A 12 -9.55 -9.16 -4.40
C ARG A 12 -8.04 -9.00 -4.50
N VAL A 13 -7.50 -8.07 -3.73
CA VAL A 13 -6.04 -7.84 -3.66
C VAL A 13 -5.33 -9.06 -3.11
N TRP A 14 -5.91 -9.76 -2.13
CA TRP A 14 -5.31 -10.96 -1.58
C TRP A 14 -5.20 -12.09 -2.62
N MET A 15 -6.24 -12.29 -3.44
CA MET A 15 -6.20 -13.26 -4.54
C MET A 15 -5.15 -12.89 -5.60
N GLU A 16 -5.03 -11.61 -5.95
CA GLU A 16 -3.99 -11.14 -6.87
C GLU A 16 -2.58 -11.37 -6.31
N ALA A 17 -2.35 -10.98 -5.05
CA ALA A 17 -1.06 -11.09 -4.39
C ALA A 17 -0.62 -12.56 -4.25
N THR A 18 -1.53 -13.45 -3.82
CA THR A 18 -1.24 -14.89 -3.71
C THR A 18 -1.04 -15.55 -5.07
N SER A 19 -1.74 -15.10 -6.11
CA SER A 19 -1.52 -15.61 -7.48
C SER A 19 -0.13 -15.23 -8.00
N LEU A 20 0.30 -13.97 -7.78
CA LEU A 20 1.64 -13.51 -8.14
C LEU A 20 2.73 -14.23 -7.33
N GLN A 21 2.52 -14.41 -6.03
CA GLN A 21 3.45 -15.15 -5.18
C GLN A 21 3.60 -16.59 -5.66
N LYS A 22 2.50 -17.27 -6.00
CA LYS A 22 2.52 -18.65 -6.53
C LYS A 22 3.20 -18.75 -7.89
N ALA A 23 3.17 -17.69 -8.69
CA ALA A 23 3.90 -17.58 -9.95
C ALA A 23 5.41 -17.31 -9.76
N GLY A 24 5.89 -17.19 -8.51
CA GLY A 24 7.30 -17.02 -8.18
C GLY A 24 7.76 -15.57 -8.02
N TYR A 25 6.84 -14.60 -8.04
CA TYR A 25 7.18 -13.20 -7.79
C TYR A 25 7.35 -12.93 -6.29
N GLN A 26 8.28 -12.04 -5.95
CA GLN A 26 8.30 -11.42 -4.62
C GLN A 26 7.17 -10.38 -4.55
N VAL A 27 6.27 -10.54 -3.58
CA VAL A 27 5.09 -9.69 -3.47
C VAL A 27 5.07 -8.99 -2.12
N THR A 28 4.87 -7.67 -2.20
CA THR A 28 4.69 -6.82 -1.04
C THR A 28 3.42 -6.01 -1.20
N THR A 29 2.63 -5.94 -0.14
CA THR A 29 1.40 -5.15 -0.07
C THR A 29 1.56 -4.03 0.94
N ILE A 30 1.02 -2.86 0.60
CA ILE A 30 0.92 -1.69 1.47
C ILE A 30 -0.57 -1.35 1.53
N SER A 31 -1.12 -1.26 2.74
CA SER A 31 -2.55 -1.02 2.97
C SER A 31 -2.80 -0.21 4.25
N PRO A 32 -3.99 0.37 4.47
CA PRO A 32 -4.33 0.89 5.79
C PRO A 32 -4.49 -0.23 6.83
N LYS A 33 -4.44 0.14 8.11
CA LYS A 33 -4.93 -0.68 9.23
C LYS A 33 -6.45 -0.60 9.33
N GLY A 34 -7.06 -1.59 9.97
CA GLY A 34 -8.50 -1.64 10.24
C GLY A 34 -9.04 -3.07 10.29
N ASN A 35 -10.32 -3.25 10.60
CA ASN A 35 -10.99 -4.56 10.63
C ASN A 35 -10.23 -5.66 11.43
N GLY A 36 -9.53 -5.27 12.51
CA GLY A 36 -8.72 -6.17 13.33
C GLY A 36 -7.31 -6.49 12.78
N PHE A 37 -6.90 -5.85 11.69
CA PHE A 37 -5.56 -5.96 11.09
C PHE A 37 -4.70 -4.75 11.49
N ASP A 38 -4.21 -4.77 12.73
CA ASP A 38 -3.54 -3.61 13.36
C ASP A 38 -2.00 -3.72 13.39
N LYS A 39 -1.44 -4.85 12.96
CA LYS A 39 0.02 -5.03 12.85
C LYS A 39 0.58 -4.14 11.74
N ASP A 40 1.63 -3.39 12.06
CA ASP A 40 2.37 -2.57 11.09
C ASP A 40 3.02 -3.40 9.99
N TYR A 41 3.46 -4.61 10.33
CA TYR A 41 4.10 -5.53 9.41
C TYR A 41 3.82 -6.99 9.79
N GLU A 42 3.56 -7.82 8.79
CA GLU A 42 3.62 -9.27 8.93
C GLU A 42 3.89 -9.94 7.57
N VAL A 43 4.25 -11.23 7.62
CA VAL A 43 4.41 -12.07 6.43
C VAL A 43 3.35 -13.16 6.48
N MET A 44 2.56 -13.27 5.41
CA MET A 44 1.53 -14.30 5.27
C MET A 44 1.68 -14.95 3.90
N GLU A 45 1.71 -16.28 3.83
CA GLU A 45 1.90 -17.02 2.56
C GLU A 45 3.10 -16.51 1.74
N GLY A 46 4.19 -16.10 2.41
CA GLY A 46 5.38 -15.53 1.76
C GLY A 46 5.20 -14.12 1.17
N ILE A 47 4.06 -13.48 1.40
CA ILE A 47 3.77 -12.09 1.00
C ILE A 47 4.09 -11.17 2.17
N HIS A 48 4.88 -10.13 1.91
CA HIS A 48 5.15 -9.09 2.89
C HIS A 48 3.96 -8.12 2.96
N ILE A 49 3.43 -7.87 4.15
CA ILE A 49 2.26 -7.00 4.35
C ILE A 49 2.67 -5.87 5.27
N TYR A 50 2.70 -4.65 4.75
CA TYR A 50 2.91 -3.42 5.51
C TYR A 50 1.59 -2.67 5.66
N ARG A 51 1.33 -2.14 6.85
CA ARG A 51 0.13 -1.37 7.14
C ARG A 51 0.44 -0.04 7.79
N HIS A 52 -0.32 0.99 7.42
CA HIS A 52 -0.23 2.31 8.03
C HIS A 52 -1.52 2.69 8.77
N PRO A 53 -1.45 3.51 9.83
CA PRO A 53 -2.65 4.01 10.49
C PRO A 53 -3.48 4.87 9.53
N LEU A 54 -4.80 4.81 9.70
CA LEU A 54 -5.72 5.78 9.10
C LEU A 54 -5.85 6.99 10.03
N PRO A 55 -6.01 8.20 9.47
CA PRO A 55 -6.37 9.37 10.26
C PRO A 55 -7.80 9.21 10.81
N PRO A 56 -8.15 9.90 11.90
CA PRO A 56 -9.53 9.98 12.37
C PRO A 56 -10.43 10.54 11.26
N GLU A 57 -11.62 9.97 11.06
CA GLU A 57 -12.59 10.50 10.09
C GLU A 57 -13.02 11.91 10.50
N GLU A 58 -12.74 12.90 9.65
CA GLU A 58 -13.15 14.28 9.86
C GLU A 58 -14.00 14.75 8.67
N SER A 59 -15.31 14.96 8.89
CA SER A 59 -16.28 15.36 7.86
C SER A 59 -16.19 16.87 7.51
N SER A 60 -14.99 17.33 7.12
CA SER A 60 -14.71 18.69 6.68
C SER A 60 -13.81 18.69 5.44
N VAL A 61 -13.85 19.76 4.62
CA VAL A 61 -12.98 19.90 3.44
C VAL A 61 -11.48 19.86 3.83
N THR A 62 -11.16 20.46 4.98
CA THR A 62 -9.83 20.40 5.58
C THR A 62 -9.47 18.99 6.07
N GLY A 63 -10.46 18.25 6.56
CA GLY A 63 -10.36 16.84 6.91
C GLY A 63 -9.95 16.00 5.70
N TYR A 64 -10.68 16.12 4.57
CA TYR A 64 -10.35 15.41 3.33
C TYR A 64 -8.91 15.69 2.83
N LEU A 65 -8.48 16.96 2.78
CA LEU A 65 -7.11 17.30 2.37
C LEU A 65 -6.04 16.68 3.28
N ARG A 66 -6.31 16.64 4.60
CA ARG A 66 -5.44 16.01 5.58
C ARG A 66 -5.43 14.49 5.42
N GLU A 67 -6.58 13.88 5.20
CA GLU A 67 -6.72 12.43 4.98
C GLU A 67 -5.90 11.97 3.79
N TYR A 68 -6.04 12.64 2.65
CA TYR A 68 -5.28 12.35 1.44
C TYR A 68 -3.78 12.58 1.61
N SER A 69 -3.38 13.71 2.21
CA SER A 69 -1.97 14.00 2.47
C SER A 69 -1.34 12.97 3.39
N TRP A 70 -2.08 12.50 4.39
CA TRP A 70 -1.66 11.46 5.31
C TRP A 70 -1.44 10.12 4.60
N ALA A 71 -2.42 9.68 3.80
CA ALA A 71 -2.35 8.45 3.03
C ALA A 71 -1.13 8.46 2.07
N VAL A 72 -0.96 9.54 1.30
CA VAL A 72 0.20 9.69 0.38
C VAL A 72 1.52 9.66 1.15
N ASN A 73 1.62 10.36 2.28
CA ASN A 73 2.87 10.42 3.05
C ASN A 73 3.26 9.04 3.59
N TRP A 74 2.32 8.31 4.19
CA TRP A 74 2.58 6.98 4.73
C TRP A 74 2.90 5.97 3.63
N GLN A 75 2.11 5.94 2.56
CA GLN A 75 2.33 5.02 1.47
C GLN A 75 3.67 5.30 0.76
N PHE A 76 4.07 6.57 0.61
CA PHE A 76 5.39 6.92 0.10
C PHE A 76 6.53 6.45 1.03
N ARG A 77 6.39 6.65 2.34
CA ARG A 77 7.40 6.22 3.33
C ARG A 77 7.57 4.71 3.34
N LEU A 78 6.46 3.97 3.35
CA LEU A 78 6.48 2.50 3.31
C LEU A 78 7.00 2.00 1.96
N ALA A 79 6.58 2.57 0.83
CA ALA A 79 7.12 2.20 -0.48
C ALA A 79 8.63 2.42 -0.54
N ARG A 80 9.13 3.53 0.02
CA ARG A 80 10.58 3.80 0.11
C ARG A 80 11.30 2.81 1.02
N GLN A 81 10.67 2.39 2.11
CA GLN A 81 11.22 1.37 2.99
C GLN A 81 11.32 0.03 2.25
N VAL A 82 10.24 -0.42 1.63
CA VAL A 82 10.20 -1.67 0.83
C VAL A 82 11.24 -1.61 -0.29
N TRP A 83 11.35 -0.49 -1.01
CA TRP A 83 12.34 -0.32 -2.06
C TRP A 83 13.79 -0.48 -1.57
N ARG A 84 14.08 -0.05 -0.34
CA ARG A 84 15.42 -0.16 0.27
C ARG A 84 15.71 -1.55 0.84
N GLU A 85 14.71 -2.20 1.42
CA GLU A 85 14.86 -3.50 2.10
C GLU A 85 14.76 -4.68 1.14
N GLN A 86 13.84 -4.61 0.19
CA GLN A 86 13.46 -5.72 -0.69
C GLN A 86 13.66 -5.37 -2.17
N GLY A 87 13.55 -4.10 -2.53
CA GLY A 87 13.45 -3.68 -3.93
C GLY A 87 12.09 -4.02 -4.53
N PHE A 88 11.83 -3.47 -5.71
CA PHE A 88 10.72 -3.88 -6.59
C PHE A 88 10.91 -3.26 -7.97
N ASP A 89 10.38 -3.94 -8.99
CA ASP A 89 10.39 -3.47 -10.37
C ASP A 89 8.99 -3.00 -10.84
N ILE A 90 7.94 -3.36 -10.11
CA ILE A 90 6.55 -3.10 -10.50
C ILE A 90 5.76 -2.58 -9.29
N ILE A 91 5.01 -1.49 -9.50
CA ILE A 91 4.00 -1.02 -8.56
C ILE A 91 2.62 -1.30 -9.16
N HIS A 92 1.85 -2.15 -8.50
CA HIS A 92 0.45 -2.43 -8.85
C HIS A 92 -0.49 -1.67 -7.90
N ILE A 93 -1.40 -0.85 -8.44
CA ILE A 93 -2.39 -0.08 -7.68
C ILE A 93 -3.75 -0.76 -7.86
N CYS A 94 -4.41 -1.17 -6.78
CA CYS A 94 -5.55 -2.10 -6.85
C CYS A 94 -6.92 -1.44 -6.56
N ASN A 95 -6.99 -0.12 -6.37
CA ASN A 95 -8.22 0.61 -6.11
C ASN A 95 -8.10 2.08 -6.54
N PRO A 96 -9.19 2.71 -7.00
CA PRO A 96 -9.24 4.16 -7.19
C PRO A 96 -9.24 4.89 -5.81
N PRO A 97 -8.76 6.15 -5.70
CA PRO A 97 -8.46 7.13 -6.78
C PRO A 97 -7.04 7.73 -6.81
N ASP A 98 -6.67 8.23 -8.00
CA ASP A 98 -5.75 9.32 -8.42
C ASP A 98 -4.44 9.68 -7.67
N LEU A 99 -4.28 9.49 -6.37
CA LEU A 99 -3.10 10.03 -5.64
C LEU A 99 -1.94 9.06 -5.52
N MET A 100 -2.18 7.75 -5.55
CA MET A 100 -1.08 6.77 -5.52
C MET A 100 -0.21 6.82 -6.79
N VAL A 101 -0.71 7.43 -7.87
CA VAL A 101 0.10 7.76 -9.05
C VAL A 101 1.25 8.71 -8.69
N LEU A 102 1.11 9.56 -7.67
CA LEU A 102 2.20 10.45 -7.22
C LEU A 102 3.33 9.65 -6.59
N VAL A 103 2.98 8.62 -5.80
CA VAL A 103 3.95 7.70 -5.21
C VAL A 103 4.63 6.90 -6.32
N ALA A 104 3.85 6.24 -7.19
CA ALA A 104 4.37 5.43 -8.28
C ALA A 104 5.21 6.26 -9.27
N GLY A 105 4.72 7.45 -9.64
CA GLY A 105 5.38 8.37 -10.55
C GLY A 105 6.74 8.85 -10.04
N TRP A 106 6.90 9.05 -8.73
CA TRP A 106 8.21 9.36 -8.15
C TRP A 106 9.22 8.22 -8.36
N PHE A 107 8.81 6.96 -8.16
CA PHE A 107 9.68 5.82 -8.43
C PHE A 107 9.97 5.66 -9.93
N LYS A 108 8.97 5.89 -10.79
CA LYS A 108 9.18 5.85 -12.24
C LYS A 108 10.21 6.86 -12.71
N LEU A 109 10.05 8.12 -12.29
CA LEU A 109 10.88 9.24 -12.75
C LEU A 109 12.30 9.19 -12.20
N PHE A 110 12.48 8.79 -10.94
CA PHE A 110 13.78 8.92 -10.25
C PHE A 110 14.50 7.59 -10.01
N ARG A 111 13.81 6.46 -10.11
CA ARG A 111 14.35 5.13 -9.78
C ARG A 111 14.26 4.11 -10.92
N GLY A 112 13.60 4.46 -12.03
CA GLY A 112 13.52 3.59 -13.21
C GLY A 112 12.59 2.38 -13.05
N VAL A 113 11.74 2.39 -12.01
CA VAL A 113 10.67 1.41 -11.80
C VAL A 113 9.55 1.66 -12.80
#